data_AF-A0AAJ4SJG8-F1
#
_entry.id   AF-A0AAJ4SJG8-F1
#
_cell.length_a   1.000
_cell.length_b   1.000
_cell.length_c   1.000
_cell.angle_alpha   90.00
_cell.angle_beta   90.00
_cell.angle_gamma   90.00
#
_symmetry.space_group_name_H-M   'P 1'
#
loop_
_entity.id
_entity.type
_entity.pdbx_description
1 polymer ?
#
loop_
_entity_poly.entity_id
_entity_poly.type
_entity_poly.pdbx_seq_one_letter_code
_entity_poly.pdbx_strand_id
1 'polypeptide(L)' 'MKYKRIAHSVVARLPTNIENVSMSYLNRVIGERTKSSVEFGEIKQIIINEYMNKNKTYKKYHKGGN' A
#
# COMPACT_ATOMS: atom_id res chain seq x y z
N MET A 1 -10.73 -9.65 -8.38
CA MET A 1 -11.83 -9.04 -7.57
C MET A 1 -11.68 -9.21 -6.05
N LYS A 2 -11.35 -10.40 -5.53
CA LYS A 2 -11.20 -10.65 -4.06
C LYS A 2 -10.11 -9.78 -3.40
N TYR A 3 -8.89 -9.75 -3.96
CA TYR A 3 -7.76 -9.04 -3.35
C TYR A 3 -7.94 -7.53 -3.28
N LYS A 4 -8.55 -6.94 -4.33
CA LYS A 4 -8.87 -5.50 -4.36
C LYS A 4 -9.86 -5.09 -3.27
N ARG A 5 -10.88 -5.92 -3.00
CA ARG A 5 -11.84 -5.68 -1.92
C ARG A 5 -11.17 -5.78 -0.53
N ILE A 6 -10.26 -6.75 -0.36
CA ILE A 6 -9.49 -6.88 0.88
C ILE A 6 -8.55 -5.68 1.06
N ALA A 7 -7.82 -5.29 0.02
CA ALA A 7 -6.96 -4.11 0.01
C ALA A 7 -7.73 -2.84 0.41
N HIS A 8 -8.89 -2.60 -0.19
CA HIS A 8 -9.75 -1.48 0.18
C HIS A 8 -10.18 -1.55 1.65
N SER A 9 -10.56 -2.73 2.15
CA SER A 9 -10.93 -2.91 3.55
C SER A 9 -9.75 -2.72 4.52
N VAL A 10 -8.53 -3.05 4.11
CA VAL A 10 -7.31 -2.77 4.88
C VAL A 10 -7.09 -1.26 4.97
N VAL A 11 -7.13 -0.56 3.83
CA VAL A 11 -6.89 0.89 3.78
C VAL A 11 -7.96 1.66 4.56
N ALA A 12 -9.24 1.29 4.43
CA ALA A 12 -10.34 1.94 5.14
C ALA A 12 -10.31 1.78 6.68
N ARG A 13 -9.52 0.82 7.20
CA ARG A 13 -9.35 0.57 8.63
C ARG A 13 -8.06 1.16 9.20
N LEU A 14 -7.28 1.87 8.39
CA LEU A 14 -6.08 2.53 8.88
C LEU A 14 -6.47 3.69 9.80
N PRO A 15 -5.75 3.89 10.93
CA PRO A 15 -6.04 4.97 11.88
C PRO A 15 -5.61 6.35 11.35
N THR A 16 -4.91 6.40 10.22
CA THR A 16 -4.41 7.61 9.57
C THR A 16 -4.36 7.42 8.07
N ASN A 17 -4.09 8.49 7.33
CA ASN A 17 -3.86 8.44 5.90
C ASN A 17 -2.74 7.46 5.56
N ILE A 18 -2.91 6.74 4.46
CA ILE A 18 -2.00 5.67 4.06
C ILE A 18 -0.55 6.13 3.85
N GLU A 19 -0.36 7.40 3.51
CA GLU A 19 0.95 8.04 3.33
C GLU A 19 1.74 8.14 4.64
N ASN A 20 1.04 8.20 5.78
CA ASN A 20 1.65 8.26 7.11
C ASN A 20 1.83 6.87 7.73
N VAL A 21 1.44 5.80 7.02
CA VAL A 21 1.54 4.44 7.51
C VAL A 21 2.89 3.85 7.12
N SER A 22 3.63 3.38 8.12
CA SER A 22 4.90 2.68 7.88
C SER A 22 4.66 1.34 7.17
N MET A 23 5.61 0.95 6.31
CA MET A 23 5.53 -0.32 5.59
C MET A 23 5.47 -1.53 6.53
N SER A 24 6.16 -1.47 7.67
CA SER A 24 6.13 -2.52 8.71
C SER A 24 4.74 -2.67 9.33
N TYR A 25 4.06 -1.56 9.63
CA TYR A 25 2.69 -1.60 10.13
C TYR A 25 1.73 -2.14 9.07
N LEU A 26 1.86 -1.68 7.82
CA LEU A 26 1.05 -2.17 6.72
C LEU A 26 1.20 -3.68 6.52
N ASN A 27 2.44 -4.19 6.51
CA ASN A 27 2.70 -5.63 6.40
C ASN A 27 2.01 -6.40 7.54
N ARG A 28 2.06 -5.91 8.79
CA ARG A 28 1.38 -6.54 9.92
C ARG A 28 -0.13 -6.64 9.69
N VAL A 29 -0.77 -5.53 9.30
CA VAL A 29 -2.23 -5.47 9.08
C VAL A 29 -2.66 -6.37 7.90
N ILE A 30 -1.86 -6.48 6.84
CA ILE A 30 -2.14 -7.43 5.74
C ILE A 30 -2.01 -8.88 6.24
N GLY A 31 -0.99 -9.19 7.03
CA GLY A 31 -0.75 -10.53 7.61
C GLY A 31 -1.81 -10.98 8.65
N GLU A 32 -2.57 -10.04 9.20
CA GLU A 32 -3.77 -10.34 10.00
C GLU A 32 -4.96 -10.78 9.13
N ARG A 33 -4.96 -10.44 7.83
CA ARG A 33 -6.05 -10.78 6.88
C ARG A 33 -5.82 -12.06 6.09
N THR A 34 -4.56 -12.43 5.87
CA THR A 34 -4.21 -13.66 5.14
C THR A 34 -2.91 -14.25 5.67
N LYS A 35 -2.84 -15.58 5.68
CA LYS A 35 -1.63 -16.36 5.95
C LYS A 35 -0.94 -16.84 4.67
N SER A 36 -1.56 -16.62 3.50
CA SER A 36 -0.98 -17.00 2.21
C SER A 36 -0.01 -15.92 1.72
N SER A 37 1.24 -16.32 1.45
CA SER A 37 2.27 -15.42 0.92
C SER A 37 1.88 -14.81 -0.44
N VAL A 38 1.14 -15.56 -1.25
CA VAL A 38 0.65 -15.09 -2.56
C VAL A 38 -0.41 -14.01 -2.36
N GLU A 39 -1.43 -14.28 -1.53
CA GLU A 39 -2.47 -13.29 -1.25
C GLU A 39 -1.89 -12.04 -0.58
N PHE A 40 -0.92 -12.22 0.32
CA PHE A 40 -0.20 -11.12 0.96
C PHE A 40 0.47 -10.21 -0.07
N GLY A 41 1.21 -10.78 -1.02
CA GLY A 41 1.90 -10.04 -2.08
C GLY A 41 0.93 -9.27 -2.97
N GLU A 42 -0.15 -9.92 -3.40
CA GLU A 42 -1.21 -9.33 -4.23
C GLU A 42 -1.89 -8.15 -3.53
N ILE A 43 -2.31 -8.32 -2.27
CA ILE A 43 -2.94 -7.25 -1.48
C ILE A 43 -1.98 -6.08 -1.30
N LYS A 44 -0.71 -6.35 -0.96
CA LYS A 44 0.31 -5.33 -0.79
C LYS A 44 0.54 -4.53 -2.07
N GLN A 45 0.66 -5.19 -3.21
CA GLN A 45 0.86 -4.53 -4.50
C GLN A 45 -0.32 -3.62 -4.86
N ILE A 46 -1.56 -4.09 -4.66
CA ILE A 46 -2.75 -3.26 -4.91
C ILE A 46 -2.73 -2.02 -4.02
N ILE A 47 -2.42 -2.17 -2.74
CA ILE A 47 -2.35 -1.05 -1.80
C ILE A 47 -1.31 -0.02 -2.24
N ILE A 48 -0.10 -0.48 -2.59
CA ILE A 48 0.99 0.40 -3.02
C ILE A 48 0.61 1.12 -4.33
N ASN A 49 0.08 0.40 -5.31
CA ASN A 49 -0.18 0.96 -6.64
C ASN A 49 -1.40 1.88 -6.67
N GLU A 50 -2.49 1.52 -5.99
CA GLU A 50 -3.74 2.29 -6.06
C GLU A 50 -3.85 3.41 -5.00
N TYR A 51 -3.22 3.23 -3.83
CA TYR A 51 -3.43 4.13 -2.70
C TYR A 51 -2.17 4.90 -2.28
N MET A 52 -0.96 4.33 -2.43
CA MET A 52 0.29 5.04 -2.08
C MET A 52 0.94 5.77 -3.26
N ASN A 53 0.90 5.19 -4.47
CA ASN A 53 1.59 5.73 -5.64
C ASN A 53 0.88 6.92 -6.32
N LYS A 54 -0.30 7.35 -5.86
CA LYS A 54 -1.02 8.51 -6.42
C LYS A 54 -0.23 9.83 -6.36
N ASN A 55 0.81 9.92 -5.52
CA ASN A 55 1.68 11.10 -5.43
C ASN A 55 3.04 10.98 -6.13
N LYS A 56 3.38 9.84 -6.75
CA LYS A 56 4.67 9.73 -7.49
C LYS A 56 4.69 10.47 -8.83
N THR A 57 3.55 10.97 -9.28
CA THR A 57 3.43 11.92 -10.41
C THR A 57 3.65 13.38 -10.02
N TYR A 58 4.13 13.68 -8.81
CA TYR A 58 4.65 15.01 -8.44
C TYR A 58 6.01 14.91 -7.73
N LYS A 59 6.94 14.11 -8.27
CA LYS A 59 8.38 14.28 -7.97
C LYS A 59 9.24 13.91 -9.17
N LYS A 60 8.85 14.43 -10.35
CA LYS A 60 9.79 14.69 -11.44
C LYS A 60 10.47 16.04 -11.19
N TYR A 61 11.10 16.20 -10.01
CA TYR A 61 12.00 17.32 -9.76
C TYR A 61 13.41 16.80 -9.92
N HIS A 62 13.97 17.17 -11.08
CA HIS A 62 15.38 17.35 -11.39
C HIS A 62 16.36 16.85 -10.31
N LYS A 63 17.07 15.77 -10.64
CA LYS A 63 18.48 15.66 -10.25
C LYS A 63 19.31 15.72 -11.54
N GLY A 64 19.32 16.92 -12.13
CA GLY A 64 20.49 17.42 -12.85
C GLY A 64 21.43 18.08 -11.85
N GLY A 65 22.73 18.04 -12.15
CA GLY A 65 23.82 18.63 -11.37
C GLY A 65 24.37 17.65 -10.32
N ASN A 66 25.65 17.32 -10.30
CA ASN A 66 26.83 17.91 -10.95
C ASN A 66 27.88 16.81 -11.17
#